data_AF-A0A9P7N0X8-F1
#
_entry.id   AF-A0A9P7N0X8-F1
#
_cell.length_a   1.000
_cell.length_b   1.000
_cell.length_c   1.000
_cell.angle_alpha   90.00
_cell.angle_beta   90.00
_cell.angle_gamma   90.00
#
_symmetry.space_group_name_H-M   'P 1'
#
loop_
_entity.id
_entity.type
_entity.pdbx_description
1 polymer ?
#
loop_
_entity_poly.entity_id
_entity_poly.type
_entity_poly.pdbx_seq_one_letter_code
_entity_poly.pdbx_strand_id
1 'polypeptide(L)'
;MVLAGVASRKTFLRVELQTLTRLPRTQAIVFSFKTYMYSLGEIKDDGSGPHVADAIEGLKLGNAPDMWRYKSAVRWGKPVCEYLRS
;
A
#
# COMPACT_ATOMS: atom_id res chain seq x y z
N MET A 1 24.92 2.87 5.64
CA MET A 1 23.80 3.67 5.12
C MET A 1 22.74 3.74 6.21
N VAL A 2 22.66 4.87 6.92
CA VAL A 2 21.73 5.06 8.04
C VAL A 2 20.31 5.11 7.44
N LEU A 3 19.43 4.19 7.85
CA LEU A 3 18.02 4.23 7.47
C LEU A 3 17.40 5.46 8.14
N ALA A 4 17.24 6.53 7.36
CA ALA A 4 16.44 7.68 7.78
C ALA A 4 15.05 7.15 8.19
N GLY A 5 14.63 7.50 9.41
CA GLY A 5 13.35 7.09 9.96
C GLY A 5 12.20 7.37 9.00
N VAL A 6 11.15 6.56 9.09
CA VAL A 6 9.94 6.74 8.27
C VAL A 6 9.41 8.15 8.46
N ALA A 7 9.61 9.00 7.47
CA ALA A 7 9.04 10.34 7.49
C ALA A 7 7.53 10.19 7.25
N SER A 8 6.75 10.19 8.33
CA SER A 8 5.31 9.93 8.34
C SER A 8 4.52 10.71 7.30
N ARG A 9 4.93 11.95 7.01
CA ARG A 9 4.29 12.84 6.02
C ARG A 9 4.86 12.73 4.60
N LYS A 10 5.92 11.94 4.39
CA LYS A 10 6.55 11.73 3.08
C LYS A 10 6.36 10.30 2.56
N THR A 11 5.80 9.40 3.38
CA THR A 11 5.49 8.03 3.00
C THR A 11 3.98 7.86 2.95
N PHE A 12 3.49 7.22 1.89
CA PHE A 12 2.06 7.11 1.61
C PHE A 12 1.66 5.68 1.28
N LEU A 13 0.49 5.26 1.75
CA LEU A 13 -0.26 4.15 1.19
C LEU A 13 -0.93 4.62 -0.10
N ARG A 14 -0.53 4.03 -1.22
CA ARG A 14 -1.15 4.22 -2.53
C ARG A 14 -2.19 3.13 -2.77
N VAL A 15 -3.44 3.52 -2.98
CA VAL A 15 -4.54 2.61 -3.30
C VAL A 15 -5.10 2.97 -4.67
N GLU A 16 -5.39 1.96 -5.50
CA GLU A 16 -6.02 2.16 -6.81
C GLU A 16 -7.42 1.55 -6.78
N LEU A 17 -8.45 2.41 -6.87
CA LEU A 17 -9.81 1.96 -7.11
C LEU A 17 -9.97 1.68 -8.60
N GLN A 18 -9.97 0.40 -8.91
CA GLN A 18 -10.03 -0.11 -10.28
C GLN A 18 -11.47 -0.36 -10.70
N THR A 19 -11.84 0.13 -11.89
CA THR A 19 -13.16 -0.13 -12.50
C THR A 19 -13.02 -0.61 -13.93
N LEU A 20 -13.93 -1.50 -14.33
CA LEU A 20 -14.06 -1.99 -15.70
C LEU A 20 -15.44 -1.57 -16.20
N THR A 21 -15.48 -0.81 -17.29
CA THR A 21 -16.74 -0.35 -17.88
C THR A 21 -16.77 -0.69 -19.36
N ARG A 22 -17.82 -1.40 -19.78
CA ARG A 22 -18.04 -1.69 -21.20
C ARG A 22 -18.70 -0.49 -21.86
N LEU A 23 -18.08 0.05 -22.90
CA LEU A 23 -18.65 1.17 -23.66
C LEU A 23 -19.84 0.70 -24.50
N PRO A 24 -20.98 1.42 -24.47
CA PRO A 24 -22.24 0.93 -25.04
C PRO A 24 -22.19 0.81 -26.58
N ARG A 25 -21.35 1.59 -27.26
CA ARG A 25 -21.25 1.57 -28.73
C ARG A 25 -20.14 0.66 -29.25
N THR A 26 -18.92 0.87 -28.80
CA THR A 26 -17.74 0.15 -29.31
C THR A 26 -17.54 -1.21 -28.65
N GLN A 27 -18.26 -1.48 -27.55
CA GLN A 27 -18.10 -2.67 -26.72
C GLN A 27 -16.71 -2.85 -26.11
N ALA A 28 -15.81 -1.88 -26.29
CA ALA A 28 -14.49 -1.85 -25.66
C ALA A 28 -14.63 -1.79 -24.13
N ILE A 29 -13.64 -2.35 -23.42
CA ILE A 29 -13.56 -2.29 -21.97
C ILE A 29 -12.63 -1.15 -21.59
N VAL A 30 -13.17 -0.14 -20.90
CA VAL A 30 -12.37 0.90 -20.26
C VAL A 30 -11.95 0.40 -18.89
N PHE A 31 -10.65 0.25 -18.69
CA PHE A 31 -10.05 0.01 -17.39
C PHE A 31 -9.56 1.33 -16.81
N SER A 32 -10.23 1.79 -15.76
CA SER A 32 -9.88 3.02 -15.05
C SER A 32 -9.32 2.69 -13.68
N PHE A 33 -8.38 3.49 -13.20
CA PHE A 33 -7.87 3.40 -11.84
C PHE A 33 -7.77 4.79 -11.21
N LYS A 34 -8.59 5.04 -10.18
CA LYS A 34 -8.46 6.25 -9.37
C LYS A 34 -7.44 6.00 -8.26
N THR A 35 -6.33 6.74 -8.30
CA THR A 35 -5.31 6.68 -7.25
C THR A 35 -5.72 7.54 -6.06
N TYR A 36 -5.73 6.93 -4.87
CA TYR A 36 -5.81 7.57 -3.57
C TYR A 36 -4.45 7.46 -2.86
N MET A 37 -4.07 8.51 -2.15
CA MET A 37 -2.80 8.60 -1.44
C MET A 37 -3.10 9.03 0.00
N TYR A 38 -2.74 8.19 0.96
CA TYR A 38 -2.89 8.46 2.40
C TYR A 38 -1.52 8.42 3.04
N SER A 39 -1.14 9.46 3.76
CA SER A 39 0.12 9.45 4.51
C SER A 39 0.07 8.37 5.60
N LEU A 40 1.22 7.82 5.97
CA LEU A 40 1.25 6.87 7.10
C LEU A 40 0.82 7.52 8.42
N GLY A 41 0.99 8.84 8.55
CA GLY A 41 0.45 9.61 9.66
C GLY A 41 -1.07 9.53 9.73
N GLU A 42 -1.78 9.84 8.65
CA GLU A 42 -3.25 9.76 8.60
C GLU A 42 -3.77 8.35 8.93
N ILE A 43 -3.10 7.31 8.43
CA ILE A 43 -3.46 5.91 8.71
C ILE A 43 -3.29 5.57 10.18
N LYS A 44 -2.22 6.07 10.79
CA LYS A 44 -1.92 5.85 12.20
C LYS A 44 -2.91 6.62 13.08
N ASP A 45 -3.20 7.88 12.74
CA ASP A 45 -4.12 8.75 13.47
C ASP A 45 -5.57 8.22 13.42
N ASP A 46 -5.95 7.53 12.33
CA ASP A 46 -7.24 6.82 12.18
C ASP A 46 -7.30 5.47 12.95
N GLY A 47 -6.21 5.06 13.59
CA GLY A 47 -6.14 3.79 14.35
C GLY A 47 -5.97 2.54 13.49
N SER A 48 -5.87 2.69 12.16
CA SER A 48 -5.72 1.59 11.20
C SER A 48 -4.28 1.03 11.11
N GLY A 49 -3.32 1.63 11.81
CA GLY A 49 -1.89 1.31 11.75
C GLY A 49 -1.55 -0.19 11.91
N PRO A 50 -1.96 -0.86 13.01
CA PRO A 50 -1.66 -2.27 13.25
C PRO A 50 -2.14 -3.20 12.12
N HIS A 51 -3.37 -2.99 11.63
CA HIS A 51 -3.93 -3.80 10.54
C HIS A 51 -3.14 -3.63 9.23
N VAL A 52 -2.69 -2.41 8.93
CA VAL A 52 -1.87 -2.14 7.74
C VAL A 52 -0.48 -2.78 7.89
N ALA A 53 0.11 -2.77 9.08
CA ALA A 53 1.38 -3.45 9.34
C ALA A 53 1.26 -4.97 9.15
N ASP A 54 0.18 -5.58 9.64
CA ASP A 54 -0.09 -7.00 9.45
C ASP A 54 -0.28 -7.34 7.96
N ALA A 55 -0.97 -6.48 7.20
CA ALA A 55 -1.14 -6.66 5.77
C ALA A 55 0.19 -6.57 4.99
N ILE A 56 1.09 -5.65 5.38
CA ILE A 56 2.44 -5.53 4.80
C ILE A 56 3.24 -6.81 5.04
N GLU A 57 3.24 -7.33 6.27
CA GLU A 57 3.91 -8.59 6.61
C GLU A 57 3.24 -9.81 5.95
N GLY A 58 1.93 -9.73 5.72
CA GLY A 58 1.16 -10.73 4.98
C GLY A 58 1.56 -10.86 3.51
N LEU A 59 2.21 -9.85 2.91
CA LEU A 59 2.67 -9.93 1.51
C LEU A 59 3.61 -11.11 1.24
N LYS A 60 4.37 -11.58 2.23
CA LYS A 60 5.25 -12.76 2.12
C LYS A 60 4.59 -14.07 2.57
N LEU A 61 3.41 -14.00 3.19
CA LEU A 61 2.69 -15.16 3.75
C LEU A 61 1.46 -15.58 2.93
N GLY A 62 0.99 -14.71 2.02
CA GLY A 62 -0.17 -14.98 1.17
C GLY A 62 0.09 -15.97 0.04
N ASN A 63 -0.90 -16.09 -0.87
CA ASN A 63 -0.86 -16.97 -2.04
C ASN A 63 0.18 -16.58 -3.11
N ALA A 64 0.74 -15.37 -3.03
CA ALA A 64 1.76 -14.85 -3.94
C ALA A 64 2.92 -14.24 -3.13
N PRO A 65 3.77 -15.06 -2.47
CA PRO A 65 4.79 -14.58 -1.55
C PRO A 65 5.85 -13.65 -2.19
N ASP A 66 6.04 -13.76 -3.51
CA ASP A 66 6.92 -12.87 -4.27
C ASP A 66 6.44 -11.41 -4.33
N MET A 67 5.18 -11.15 -3.92
CA MET A 67 4.66 -9.78 -3.79
C MET A 67 5.49 -8.92 -2.83
N TRP A 68 6.09 -9.54 -1.81
CA TRP A 68 7.04 -8.89 -0.91
C TRP A 68 8.25 -8.29 -1.66
N ARG A 69 8.82 -9.04 -2.61
CA ARG A 69 9.95 -8.58 -3.43
C ARG A 69 9.48 -7.64 -4.52
N TYR A 70 8.38 -7.94 -5.20
CA TYR A 70 7.81 -7.11 -6.26
C TYR A 70 7.52 -5.68 -5.77
N LYS A 71 6.95 -5.53 -4.57
CA LYS A 71 6.70 -4.20 -3.95
C LYS A 71 7.92 -3.63 -3.20
N SER A 72 9.09 -4.26 -3.32
CA SER A 72 10.34 -3.85 -2.66
C SER A 72 10.23 -3.75 -1.12
N ALA A 73 9.31 -4.49 -0.50
CA ALA A 73 9.06 -4.45 0.94
C ALA A 73 10.27 -4.89 1.78
N VAL A 74 11.22 -5.62 1.19
CA VAL A 74 12.54 -5.92 1.78
C VAL A 74 13.25 -4.65 2.27
N ARG A 75 13.07 -3.51 1.59
CA ARG A 75 13.80 -2.26 1.89
C ARG A 75 13.09 -1.39 2.93
N TRP A 76 11.76 -1.38 2.92
CA TRP A 76 10.96 -0.41 3.69
C TRP A 76 10.01 -1.05 4.71
N GLY A 77 9.70 -2.34 4.60
CA GLY A 77 8.63 -3.01 5.36
C GLY A 77 8.83 -2.93 6.87
N LYS A 78 10.01 -3.36 7.36
CA LYS A 78 10.33 -3.35 8.80
C LYS A 78 10.14 -1.97 9.46
N PRO A 79 10.84 -0.90 9.02
CA PRO A 79 10.70 0.40 9.67
C PRO A 79 9.29 1.00 9.54
N VAL A 80 8.55 0.68 8.46
CA VAL A 80 7.15 1.11 8.29
C VAL A 80 6.22 0.40 9.27
N CYS A 81 6.34 -0.92 9.43
CA CYS A 81 5.53 -1.68 10.38
C CYS A 81 5.81 -1.25 11.83
N GLU A 82 7.07 -0.98 12.19
CA GLU A 82 7.44 -0.43 13.50
C GLU A 82 6.78 0.94 13.76
N TYR A 83 6.80 1.84 12.77
CA TYR A 83 6.13 3.13 12.87
C TYR A 83 4.61 3.01 13.05
N LEU A 84 3.96 2.16 12.25
CA LEU A 84 2.50 1.96 12.28
C LEU A 84 1.98 1.32 13.59
N ARG A 85 2.85 0.62 14.34
CA ARG A 85 2.52 -0.04 15.61
C ARG A 85 2.96 0.74 16.86
N SER A 86 3.82 1.75 16.70
CA SER A 86 4.11 2.75 17.77
C SER A 86 2.93 3.69 17.98
#